data_AF-F2JM47-F1
#
_entry.id   AF-F2JM47-F1
#
_cell.length_a   1.000
_cell.length_b   1.000
_cell.length_c   1.000
_cell.angle_alpha   90.00
_cell.angle_beta   90.00
_cell.angle_gamma   90.00
#
_symmetry.space_group_name_H-M   'P 1'
#
loop_
_entity.id
_entity.type
_entity.pdbx_description
1 polymer ?
#
loop_
_entity_poly.entity_id
_entity_poly.type
_entity_poly.pdbx_seq_one_letter_code
_entity_poly.pdbx_strand_id
1 'polypeptide(L)'
;MKIKCLARKSIMIAILGTMIVILGGCSSDKKGNFEEALQKEIDKRVASGELAYPEETNETQVSQTTDSTTDEEEKLIAYDLKGNPVEIDGKDVIEAEGKIFYRLGGLYPLGEYVAVSDKGDFSSYYCVTIGPSEDIIVTNGSTENSVVFDTQDGEYISYQGCKLYPIDEAPEVEKTADGAYPASTYKVGTQIPAGEYVAKGNSVIVNIEADLTDDSDANLGIWGSNKCAVFKVEDGQYIQTTSGDIYPIELTEDLKAADGIYKDGMYKVGFHMPAGTYKLQADVDTAYAEIYNENTPGADREEVITAEPEQTFTVKEGQYVIVTGGRATLQ
;
A
#
# COMPACT_ATOMS: atom_id res chain seq x y z
N MET A 1 17.21 -20.26 -18.90
CA MET A 1 18.14 -19.47 -18.08
C MET A 1 17.44 -19.23 -16.75
N LYS A 2 18.02 -19.62 -15.60
CA LYS A 2 17.35 -19.51 -14.28
C LYS A 2 17.36 -18.04 -13.88
N ILE A 3 16.19 -17.40 -13.94
CA ILE A 3 15.98 -16.02 -13.49
C ILE A 3 15.87 -16.07 -11.96
N LYS A 4 16.84 -15.45 -11.26
CA LYS A 4 16.74 -15.23 -9.82
C LYS A 4 15.69 -14.14 -9.62
N CYS A 5 14.57 -14.50 -9.01
CA CYS A 5 13.55 -13.58 -8.53
C CYS A 5 14.17 -12.73 -7.39
N LEU A 6 14.24 -11.41 -7.56
CA LEU A 6 14.22 -10.50 -6.42
C LEU A 6 12.74 -10.25 -6.13
N ALA A 7 12.12 -11.13 -5.35
CA ALA A 7 10.76 -10.94 -4.87
C ALA A 7 10.80 -9.84 -3.79
N ARG A 8 10.57 -8.59 -4.19
CA ARG A 8 9.30 -7.84 -4.02
C ARG A 8 8.05 -8.72 -3.86
N LYS A 9 7.61 -9.18 -2.69
CA LYS A 9 6.20 -9.60 -2.55
C LYS A 9 5.35 -8.34 -2.70
N SER A 10 4.78 -8.17 -3.89
CA SER A 10 3.73 -7.19 -4.14
C SER A 10 2.72 -7.23 -2.99
N ILE A 11 2.38 -6.07 -2.43
CA ILE A 11 1.20 -5.91 -1.57
C ILE A 11 -0.02 -6.10 -2.49
N MET A 12 -0.28 -7.37 -2.82
CA MET A 12 -1.33 -7.81 -3.72
C MET A 12 -2.63 -7.86 -2.93
N ILE A 13 -3.57 -6.96 -3.23
CA ILE A 13 -4.99 -7.27 -3.10
C ILE A 13 -5.42 -7.92 -4.41
N ALA A 14 -5.15 -9.22 -4.54
CA ALA A 14 -5.75 -10.05 -5.57
C ALA A 14 -6.95 -10.79 -4.96
N ILE A 15 -8.15 -10.40 -5.40
CA ILE A 15 -9.36 -11.20 -5.24
C ILE A 15 -9.17 -12.48 -6.09
N LEU A 16 -9.14 -13.63 -5.40
CA LEU A 16 -9.22 -15.03 -5.88
C LEU A 16 -8.27 -15.51 -7.01
N GLY A 17 -7.54 -16.61 -6.73
CA GLY A 17 -7.30 -17.66 -7.74
C GLY A 17 -5.91 -18.32 -7.79
N THR A 18 -5.73 -19.37 -6.97
CA THR A 18 -4.92 -20.58 -7.26
C THR A 18 -3.38 -20.52 -7.48
N MET A 19 -2.72 -21.32 -6.62
CA MET A 19 -1.53 -22.17 -6.82
C MET A 19 -0.11 -21.56 -6.82
N ILE A 20 0.50 -21.69 -5.63
CA ILE A 20 1.92 -21.75 -5.29
C ILE A 20 2.61 -22.97 -5.95
N VAL A 21 3.76 -22.77 -6.60
CA VAL A 21 4.83 -23.80 -6.70
C VAL A 21 6.25 -23.18 -6.63
N ILE A 22 6.84 -23.26 -5.42
CA ILE A 22 8.19 -23.76 -5.04
C ILE A 22 9.48 -23.19 -5.70
N LEU A 23 10.15 -22.33 -4.91
CA LEU A 23 11.56 -22.31 -4.44
C LEU A 23 12.78 -22.54 -5.37
N GLY A 24 13.78 -21.67 -5.16
CA GLY A 24 15.19 -22.12 -5.04
C GLY A 24 16.29 -21.05 -5.18
N GLY A 25 16.92 -20.67 -4.05
CA GLY A 25 18.40 -20.58 -3.96
C GLY A 25 19.07 -19.20 -3.80
N CYS A 26 19.63 -19.00 -2.59
CA CYS A 26 20.52 -17.94 -2.10
C CYS A 26 21.67 -17.51 -3.05
N SER A 27 22.11 -16.24 -2.96
CA SER A 27 23.44 -15.89 -2.39
C SER A 27 23.69 -14.38 -2.50
N SER A 28 24.19 -13.80 -1.41
CA SER A 28 24.88 -12.52 -1.32
C SER A 28 26.13 -12.45 -2.22
N ASP A 29 26.60 -11.24 -2.48
CA ASP A 29 27.84 -10.85 -3.16
C ASP A 29 27.80 -10.69 -4.69
N LYS A 30 27.47 -9.46 -5.12
CA LYS A 30 28.30 -8.57 -5.96
C LYS A 30 27.48 -7.32 -6.32
N LYS A 31 27.83 -6.17 -5.71
CA LYS A 31 27.51 -4.84 -6.25
C LYS A 31 28.32 -4.64 -7.55
N GLY A 32 27.87 -5.24 -8.64
CA GLY A 32 28.28 -4.85 -9.99
C GLY A 32 27.39 -3.71 -10.45
N ASN A 33 27.93 -2.77 -11.23
CA ASN A 33 27.23 -1.57 -11.69
C ASN A 33 25.91 -1.96 -12.40
N PHE A 34 24.80 -1.83 -11.69
CA PHE A 34 23.48 -2.29 -12.12
C PHE A 34 23.04 -1.57 -13.39
N GLU A 35 23.41 -0.30 -13.53
CA GLU A 35 23.13 0.52 -14.73
C GLU A 35 23.71 -0.11 -16.01
N GLU A 36 24.96 -0.58 -16.00
CA GLU A 36 25.56 -1.21 -17.18
C GLU A 36 24.91 -2.55 -17.52
N ALA A 37 24.48 -3.31 -16.50
CA ALA A 37 23.81 -4.59 -16.71
C ALA A 37 22.36 -4.41 -17.19
N LEU A 38 21.67 -3.40 -16.68
CA LEU A 38 20.32 -3.02 -17.05
C LEU A 38 20.28 -2.44 -18.46
N GLN A 39 21.17 -1.49 -18.79
CA GLN A 39 21.26 -0.92 -20.13
C GLN A 39 21.54 -2.00 -21.18
N LYS A 40 22.42 -2.95 -20.86
CA LYS A 40 22.73 -4.08 -21.75
C LYS A 40 21.55 -5.02 -21.98
N GLU A 41 20.68 -5.21 -20.99
CA GLU A 41 19.48 -6.05 -21.15
C GLU A 41 18.37 -5.29 -21.88
N ILE A 42 18.22 -3.98 -21.66
CA ILE A 42 17.35 -3.10 -22.46
C ILE A 42 17.77 -3.14 -23.93
N ASP A 43 19.05 -2.93 -24.24
CA ASP A 43 19.58 -2.95 -25.61
C ASP A 43 19.35 -4.31 -26.29
N LYS A 44 19.46 -5.40 -25.53
CA LYS A 44 19.20 -6.76 -26.02
C LYS A 44 17.73 -7.00 -26.34
N ARG A 45 16.80 -6.47 -25.54
CA ARG A 45 15.35 -6.58 -25.75
C ARG A 45 14.85 -5.67 -26.87
N VAL A 46 15.51 -4.53 -27.07
CA VAL A 46 15.32 -3.70 -28.27
C VAL A 46 15.81 -4.44 -29.51
N ALA A 47 16.97 -5.08 -29.44
CA ALA A 47 17.49 -5.87 -30.56
C ALA A 47 16.64 -7.11 -30.90
N SER A 48 15.86 -7.64 -29.95
CA SER A 48 14.91 -8.73 -30.20
C SER A 48 13.53 -8.27 -30.68
N GLY A 49 13.27 -6.95 -30.71
CA GLY A 49 11.97 -6.37 -31.04
C GLY A 49 10.90 -6.60 -29.96
N GLU A 50 11.31 -7.00 -28.75
CA GLU A 50 10.45 -7.19 -27.59
C GLU A 50 10.13 -5.85 -26.91
N LEU A 51 11.09 -4.92 -26.96
CA LEU A 51 10.93 -3.51 -26.64
C LEU A 51 11.21 -2.69 -27.89
N ALA A 52 10.56 -1.55 -28.04
CA ALA A 52 10.93 -0.54 -29.01
C ALA A 52 11.30 0.73 -28.25
N TYR A 53 12.43 1.35 -28.61
CA TYR A 53 12.52 2.79 -28.37
C TYR A 53 11.45 3.45 -29.24
N PRO A 54 10.80 4.53 -28.79
CA PRO A 54 9.96 5.33 -29.68
C PRO A 54 10.72 5.58 -31.00
N GLU A 55 10.07 5.31 -32.14
CA GLU A 55 10.76 5.20 -33.42
C GLU A 55 11.56 6.48 -33.73
N GLU A 56 12.89 6.38 -33.77
CA GLU A 56 13.70 7.28 -34.59
C GLU A 56 13.54 6.85 -36.05
N THR A 57 12.81 7.63 -36.84
CA THR A 57 12.72 7.41 -38.29
C THR A 57 14.04 7.83 -38.95
N ASN A 58 14.96 6.88 -39.12
CA ASN A 58 16.15 7.08 -39.94
C ASN A 58 15.91 6.57 -41.38
N GLU A 59 15.90 7.50 -42.34
CA GLU A 59 15.83 7.20 -43.78
C GLU A 59 17.16 6.69 -44.36
N THR A 60 17.11 5.65 -45.21
CA THR A 60 17.67 5.65 -46.59
C THR A 60 17.29 4.33 -47.31
N GLN A 61 16.95 4.22 -48.60
CA GLN A 61 17.05 5.10 -49.79
C GLN A 61 15.85 4.89 -50.73
N VAL A 62 15.27 5.97 -51.29
CA VAL A 62 14.93 6.01 -52.73
C VAL A 62 15.22 7.43 -53.28
N SER A 63 15.99 7.44 -54.36
CA SER A 63 16.27 8.51 -55.32
C SER A 63 15.41 9.80 -55.27
N GLN A 64 16.12 10.91 -55.07
CA GLN A 64 15.89 12.30 -55.52
C GLN A 64 14.57 12.63 -56.24
N THR A 65 13.79 13.54 -55.65
CA THR A 65 13.40 14.82 -56.28
C THR A 65 13.17 15.88 -55.20
N THR A 66 13.57 17.11 -55.53
CA THR A 66 13.62 18.30 -54.68
C THR A 66 12.26 18.75 -54.14
N ASP A 67 12.16 18.95 -52.83
CA ASP A 67 11.59 20.19 -52.29
C ASP A 67 12.11 20.44 -50.87
N SER A 68 12.37 21.70 -50.55
CA SER A 68 12.97 22.12 -49.29
C SER A 68 11.90 22.30 -48.22
N THR A 69 11.88 21.43 -47.22
CA THR A 69 11.27 21.68 -45.92
C THR A 69 12.22 21.21 -44.83
N THR A 70 12.52 22.11 -43.90
CA THR A 70 13.29 21.88 -42.69
C THR A 70 12.53 20.87 -41.82
N ASP A 71 13.05 19.65 -41.67
CA ASP A 71 12.54 18.69 -40.68
C ASP A 71 13.04 19.11 -39.30
N GLU A 72 12.12 19.54 -38.45
CA GLU A 72 12.34 19.75 -37.02
C GLU A 72 12.30 18.36 -36.34
N GLU A 73 13.37 17.96 -35.65
CA GLU A 73 13.38 16.77 -34.80
C GLU A 73 12.18 16.81 -33.83
N GLU A 74 11.23 15.89 -33.96
CA GLU A 74 10.11 15.77 -33.02
C GLU A 74 10.66 15.35 -31.65
N LYS A 75 10.78 16.33 -30.75
CA LYS A 75 11.21 16.08 -29.38
C LYS A 75 10.11 15.34 -28.62
N LEU A 76 10.47 14.26 -27.96
CA LEU A 76 9.58 13.56 -27.02
C LEU A 76 9.22 14.49 -25.87
N ILE A 77 7.92 14.60 -25.60
CA ILE A 77 7.37 15.43 -24.51
C ILE A 77 6.88 14.49 -23.41
N ALA A 78 7.56 14.53 -22.27
CA ALA A 78 7.09 13.96 -21.01
C ALA A 78 6.36 15.01 -20.19
N TYR A 79 5.77 14.61 -19.06
CA TYR A 79 5.18 15.54 -18.10
C TYR A 79 5.89 15.41 -16.75
N ASP A 80 6.30 16.55 -16.19
CA ASP A 80 6.83 16.59 -14.81
C ASP A 80 5.71 16.36 -13.78
N LEU A 81 6.07 16.28 -12.49
CA LEU A 81 5.13 16.13 -11.37
C LEU A 81 4.07 17.24 -11.28
N LYS A 82 4.32 18.39 -11.91
CA LYS A 82 3.39 19.53 -11.97
C LYS A 82 2.50 19.48 -13.22
N GLY A 83 2.69 18.50 -14.09
CA GLY A 83 1.98 18.36 -15.36
C GLY A 83 2.48 19.29 -16.46
N ASN A 84 3.68 19.86 -16.32
CA ASN A 84 4.27 20.66 -17.38
C ASN A 84 4.95 19.75 -18.41
N PRO A 85 4.83 20.06 -19.72
CA PRO A 85 5.56 19.34 -20.73
C PRO A 85 7.08 19.59 -20.58
N VAL A 86 7.87 18.52 -20.61
CA VAL A 86 9.33 18.54 -20.56
C VAL A 86 9.86 17.79 -21.77
N GLU A 87 10.70 18.46 -22.57
CA GLU A 87 11.44 17.81 -23.65
C GLU A 87 12.49 16.89 -23.05
N ILE A 88 12.51 15.62 -23.49
CA ILE A 88 13.40 14.59 -22.96
C ILE A 88 14.14 13.87 -24.08
N ASP A 89 15.34 13.37 -23.77
CA ASP A 89 16.26 12.73 -24.73
C ASP A 89 16.00 11.22 -24.94
N GLY A 90 14.75 10.76 -24.74
CA GLY A 90 14.32 9.38 -24.95
C GLY A 90 14.89 8.34 -23.97
N LYS A 91 15.79 8.73 -23.05
CA LYS A 91 16.37 7.81 -22.04
C LYS A 91 15.53 7.66 -20.77
N ASP A 92 14.76 8.70 -20.45
CA ASP A 92 14.00 8.78 -19.20
C ASP A 92 12.53 8.38 -19.36
N VAL A 93 12.06 8.16 -20.59
CA VAL A 93 10.71 7.69 -20.87
C VAL A 93 10.73 6.65 -21.97
N ILE A 94 10.07 5.53 -21.71
CA ILE A 94 9.97 4.41 -22.64
C ILE A 94 8.49 4.08 -22.82
N GLU A 95 8.04 3.99 -24.07
CA GLU A 95 6.72 3.47 -24.40
C GLU A 95 6.83 1.97 -24.67
N ALA A 96 6.12 1.16 -23.89
CA ALA A 96 6.09 -0.28 -24.05
C ALA A 96 4.70 -0.79 -23.69
N GLU A 97 4.21 -1.80 -24.43
CA GLU A 97 2.91 -2.44 -24.15
C GLU A 97 1.72 -1.45 -24.11
N GLY A 98 1.81 -0.33 -24.84
CA GLY A 98 0.79 0.72 -24.84
C GLY A 98 0.75 1.56 -23.56
N LYS A 99 1.80 1.51 -22.74
CA LYS A 99 1.98 2.28 -21.51
C LYS A 99 3.24 3.12 -21.59
N ILE A 100 3.26 4.19 -20.81
CA ILE A 100 4.42 5.08 -20.64
C ILE A 100 5.11 4.73 -19.32
N PHE A 101 6.40 4.44 -19.39
CA PHE A 101 7.27 4.16 -18.25
C PHE A 101 8.25 5.32 -18.06
N TYR A 102 8.22 5.94 -16.89
CA TYR A 102 9.13 7.02 -16.50
C TYR A 102 10.26 6.45 -15.64
N ARG A 103 11.51 6.75 -15.98
CA ARG A 103 12.68 6.36 -15.19
C ARG A 103 12.70 7.10 -13.86
N LEU A 104 12.83 6.35 -12.77
CA LEU A 104 13.03 6.88 -11.43
C LEU A 104 14.53 7.20 -11.23
N GLY A 105 14.81 8.37 -10.64
CA GLY A 105 16.16 8.94 -10.54
C GLY A 105 16.54 9.90 -11.67
N GLY A 106 15.65 10.11 -12.65
CA GLY A 106 15.76 11.13 -13.70
C GLY A 106 14.75 12.27 -13.49
N LEU A 107 13.79 12.39 -14.41
CA LEU A 107 12.67 13.34 -14.34
C LEU A 107 11.88 13.25 -13.03
N TYR A 108 11.76 12.03 -12.47
CA TYR A 108 11.16 11.75 -11.18
C TYR A 108 12.28 11.43 -10.19
N PRO A 109 12.64 12.33 -9.26
CA PRO A 109 13.69 12.09 -8.28
C PRO A 109 13.42 10.85 -7.43
N LEU A 110 14.47 10.21 -6.90
CA LEU A 110 14.28 9.10 -5.96
C LEU A 110 13.71 9.59 -4.63
N GLY A 111 12.89 8.75 -4.01
CA GLY A 111 12.25 9.02 -2.73
C GLY A 111 10.93 8.29 -2.57
N GLU A 112 10.17 8.72 -1.57
CA GLU A 112 8.82 8.23 -1.34
C GLU A 112 7.80 9.10 -2.07
N TYR A 113 6.80 8.44 -2.63
CA TYR A 113 5.73 9.06 -3.37
C TYR A 113 4.38 8.62 -2.84
N VAL A 114 3.39 9.46 -3.07
CA VAL A 114 1.99 9.10 -2.98
C VAL A 114 1.34 9.22 -4.36
N ALA A 115 0.68 8.15 -4.79
CA ALA A 115 -0.27 8.21 -5.90
C ALA A 115 -1.65 8.54 -5.33
N VAL A 116 -2.24 9.67 -5.73
CA VAL A 116 -3.57 10.12 -5.32
C VAL A 116 -4.54 9.93 -6.49
N SER A 117 -5.63 9.20 -6.26
CA SER A 117 -6.65 8.91 -7.27
C SER A 117 -7.32 10.20 -7.78
N ASP A 118 -7.51 10.26 -9.10
CA ASP A 118 -8.39 11.26 -9.69
C ASP A 118 -9.84 10.86 -9.41
N LYS A 119 -10.47 11.55 -8.44
CA LYS A 119 -11.81 11.23 -7.96
C LYS A 119 -12.81 10.94 -9.08
N GLY A 120 -13.42 9.75 -9.00
CA GLY A 120 -14.46 9.31 -9.95
C GLY A 120 -13.97 8.28 -10.97
N ASP A 121 -12.69 7.94 -10.98
CA ASP A 121 -12.15 6.84 -11.78
C ASP A 121 -11.78 5.65 -10.88
N PHE A 122 -12.50 4.54 -11.03
CA PHE A 122 -12.17 3.27 -10.34
C PHE A 122 -10.94 2.58 -10.92
N SER A 123 -10.31 3.16 -11.95
CA SER A 123 -9.15 2.57 -12.65
C SER A 123 -7.80 3.16 -12.25
N SER A 124 -7.73 3.97 -11.18
CA SER A 124 -6.44 4.47 -10.69
C SER A 124 -5.50 3.31 -10.39
N TYR A 125 -4.35 3.31 -11.04
CA TYR A 125 -3.35 2.25 -10.96
C TYR A 125 -1.96 2.85 -11.06
N TYR A 126 -1.02 2.26 -10.34
CA TYR A 126 0.40 2.51 -10.51
C TYR A 126 1.17 1.19 -10.53
N CYS A 127 2.31 1.19 -11.20
CA CYS A 127 3.19 0.04 -11.29
C CYS A 127 4.64 0.52 -11.37
N VAL A 128 5.44 0.09 -10.40
CA VAL A 128 6.88 0.27 -10.36
C VAL A 128 7.54 -1.03 -10.81
N THR A 129 8.47 -0.95 -11.76
CA THR A 129 9.08 -2.10 -12.42
C THR A 129 10.60 -1.99 -12.49
N ILE A 130 11.28 -3.13 -12.67
CA ILE A 130 12.68 -3.17 -13.08
C ILE A 130 12.74 -3.25 -14.60
N GLY A 131 13.20 -2.15 -15.22
CA GLY A 131 13.12 -1.97 -16.67
C GLY A 131 11.72 -1.54 -17.13
N PRO A 132 11.57 -1.16 -18.42
CA PRO A 132 10.35 -0.57 -18.96
C PRO A 132 9.35 -1.63 -19.44
N SER A 133 9.10 -2.67 -18.64
CA SER A 133 8.04 -3.65 -18.89
C SER A 133 7.48 -4.18 -17.59
N GLU A 134 6.25 -4.68 -17.62
CA GLU A 134 5.61 -5.30 -16.44
C GLU A 134 6.12 -6.73 -16.16
N ASP A 135 7.24 -7.14 -16.76
CA ASP A 135 7.84 -8.46 -16.54
C ASP A 135 8.39 -8.63 -15.11
N ILE A 136 8.88 -7.54 -14.53
CA ILE A 136 9.46 -7.51 -13.19
C ILE A 136 8.84 -6.36 -12.41
N ILE A 137 7.69 -6.63 -11.81
CA ILE A 137 6.99 -5.68 -10.93
C ILE A 137 7.69 -5.67 -9.57
N VAL A 138 8.12 -4.48 -9.15
CA VAL A 138 8.61 -4.21 -7.79
C VAL A 138 7.42 -4.03 -6.85
N THR A 139 6.52 -3.12 -7.21
CA THR A 139 5.26 -2.89 -6.50
C THR A 139 4.23 -2.36 -7.49
N ASN A 140 2.97 -2.67 -7.25
CA ASN A 140 1.86 -2.10 -7.99
C ASN A 140 0.64 -2.03 -7.09
N GLY A 141 -0.37 -1.30 -7.54
CA GLY A 141 -1.63 -1.28 -6.82
C GLY A 141 -2.66 -0.41 -7.50
N SER A 142 -3.91 -0.66 -7.12
CA SER A 142 -5.03 0.23 -7.40
C SER A 142 -5.45 0.94 -6.14
N THR A 143 -5.95 2.16 -6.27
CA THR A 143 -6.44 2.93 -5.12
C THR A 143 -7.64 3.78 -5.50
N GLU A 144 -8.65 3.82 -4.64
CA GLU A 144 -9.75 4.78 -4.75
C GLU A 144 -9.44 6.10 -4.04
N ASN A 145 -8.35 6.13 -3.26
CA ASN A 145 -7.95 7.26 -2.42
C ASN A 145 -6.48 7.61 -2.70
N SER A 146 -5.57 7.03 -1.93
CA SER A 146 -4.13 7.17 -2.13
C SER A 146 -3.39 5.86 -1.90
N VAL A 147 -2.12 5.81 -2.30
CA VAL A 147 -1.19 4.75 -1.93
C VAL A 147 0.22 5.31 -1.89
N VAL A 148 0.95 4.97 -0.82
CA VAL A 148 2.35 5.36 -0.63
C VAL A 148 3.26 4.24 -1.11
N PHE A 149 4.35 4.60 -1.77
CA PHE A 149 5.39 3.67 -2.22
C PHE A 149 6.77 4.34 -2.20
N ASP A 150 7.83 3.54 -2.05
CA ASP A 150 9.22 3.98 -2.19
C ASP A 150 9.72 3.76 -3.62
N THR A 151 10.81 4.45 -3.98
CA THR A 151 11.45 4.33 -5.29
C THR A 151 12.96 4.16 -5.14
N GLN A 152 13.56 3.40 -6.05
CA GLN A 152 14.99 3.13 -6.12
C GLN A 152 15.56 3.42 -7.50
N ASP A 153 16.88 3.58 -7.55
CA ASP A 153 17.59 3.80 -8.80
C ASP A 153 17.45 2.59 -9.75
N GLY A 154 17.22 2.86 -11.03
CA GLY A 154 17.01 1.84 -12.07
C GLY A 154 15.60 1.24 -12.11
N GLU A 155 14.67 1.76 -11.31
CA GLU A 155 13.24 1.47 -11.42
C GLU A 155 12.56 2.39 -12.43
N TYR A 156 11.40 1.94 -12.91
CA TYR A 156 10.51 2.71 -13.78
C TYR A 156 9.12 2.73 -13.18
N ILE A 157 8.37 3.81 -13.40
CA ILE A 157 6.97 3.91 -12.99
C ILE A 157 6.05 4.12 -14.19
N SER A 158 4.95 3.38 -14.22
CA SER A 158 3.78 3.67 -15.05
C SER A 158 2.58 3.91 -14.13
N TYR A 159 1.69 4.81 -14.52
CA TYR A 159 0.52 5.14 -13.72
C TYR A 159 -0.61 5.65 -14.62
N GLN A 160 -1.84 5.47 -14.15
CA GLN A 160 -3.07 5.88 -14.84
C GLN A 160 -4.12 6.29 -13.82
N GLY A 161 -4.91 7.33 -14.16
CA GLY A 161 -6.05 7.77 -13.35
C GLY A 161 -5.66 8.27 -11.96
N CYS A 162 -4.40 8.67 -11.77
CA CYS A 162 -3.91 9.21 -10.52
C CYS A 162 -2.83 10.26 -10.79
N LYS A 163 -2.57 11.08 -9.78
CA LYS A 163 -1.46 12.03 -9.76
C LYS A 163 -0.43 11.64 -8.71
N LEU A 164 0.84 11.70 -9.11
CA LEU A 164 1.97 11.42 -8.24
C LEU A 164 2.44 12.70 -7.55
N TYR A 165 2.79 12.57 -6.27
CA TYR A 165 3.43 13.62 -5.47
C TYR A 165 4.59 13.02 -4.70
N PRO A 166 5.75 13.69 -4.61
CA PRO A 166 6.70 13.42 -3.54
C PRO A 166 5.95 13.47 -2.20
N ILE A 167 6.27 12.57 -1.26
CA ILE A 167 5.46 12.40 -0.03
C ILE A 167 5.32 13.70 0.77
N ASP A 168 6.37 14.54 0.79
CA ASP A 168 6.41 15.83 1.50
C ASP A 168 5.71 16.98 0.75
N GLU A 169 5.35 16.75 -0.53
CA GLU A 169 4.61 17.69 -1.37
C GLU A 169 3.17 17.23 -1.64
N ALA A 170 2.75 16.13 -1.01
CA ALA A 170 1.43 15.57 -1.13
C ALA A 170 0.35 16.57 -0.65
N PRO A 171 -0.83 16.59 -1.29
CA PRO A 171 -1.97 17.31 -0.74
C PRO A 171 -2.37 16.73 0.63
N GLU A 172 -2.97 17.56 1.49
CA GLU A 172 -3.54 17.09 2.75
C GLU A 172 -4.57 15.98 2.48
N VAL A 173 -4.58 14.95 3.33
CA VAL A 173 -5.52 13.85 3.19
C VAL A 173 -6.94 14.36 3.37
N GLU A 174 -7.75 14.19 2.34
CA GLU A 174 -9.17 14.52 2.41
C GLU A 174 -9.91 13.56 3.33
N LYS A 175 -10.49 14.12 4.40
CA LYS A 175 -11.27 13.38 5.38
C LYS A 175 -12.71 13.20 4.94
N THR A 176 -13.36 12.16 5.44
CA THR A 176 -14.81 12.01 5.37
C THR A 176 -15.50 13.12 6.18
N ALA A 177 -16.81 13.28 5.97
CA ALA A 177 -17.60 14.32 6.65
C ALA A 177 -17.60 14.20 8.18
N ASP A 178 -17.41 12.99 8.71
CA ASP A 178 -17.30 12.67 10.13
C ASP A 178 -15.84 12.63 10.64
N GLY A 179 -14.87 13.07 9.82
CA GLY A 179 -13.49 13.28 10.23
C GLY A 179 -12.58 12.06 10.13
N ALA A 180 -13.03 10.98 9.48
CA ALA A 180 -12.23 9.79 9.22
C ALA A 180 -11.24 10.01 8.08
N TYR A 181 -10.14 9.30 8.13
CA TYR A 181 -9.26 9.08 7.00
C TYR A 181 -9.79 7.88 6.20
N PRO A 182 -10.03 8.02 4.88
CA PRO A 182 -10.50 6.90 4.06
C PRO A 182 -9.58 5.68 4.11
N ALA A 183 -10.09 4.48 3.80
CA ALA A 183 -9.26 3.29 3.68
C ALA A 183 -8.14 3.49 2.62
N SER A 184 -6.86 3.37 3.02
CA SER A 184 -5.71 3.66 2.17
C SER A 184 -4.40 3.20 2.83
N THR A 185 -3.26 3.50 2.20
CA THR A 185 -1.93 3.45 2.79
C THR A 185 -1.47 4.85 3.13
N TYR A 186 -1.01 5.09 4.36
CA TYR A 186 -0.54 6.38 4.84
C TYR A 186 0.84 6.27 5.50
N LYS A 187 1.66 7.31 5.32
CA LYS A 187 2.83 7.56 6.15
C LYS A 187 2.47 8.39 7.38
N VAL A 188 2.76 7.86 8.56
CA VAL A 188 2.50 8.48 9.85
C VAL A 188 3.54 9.56 10.13
N GLY A 189 3.10 10.70 10.62
CA GLY A 189 3.91 11.92 10.81
C GLY A 189 3.93 12.85 9.59
N THR A 190 3.57 12.36 8.39
CA THR A 190 3.46 13.17 7.17
C THR A 190 2.01 13.34 6.73
N GLN A 191 1.30 12.25 6.47
CA GLN A 191 -0.08 12.29 5.95
C GLN A 191 -1.14 12.20 7.05
N ILE A 192 -0.84 11.44 8.10
CA ILE A 192 -1.67 11.33 9.30
C ILE A 192 -0.78 11.50 10.53
N PRO A 193 -1.25 12.12 11.63
CA PRO A 193 -0.45 12.24 12.84
C PRO A 193 -0.25 10.88 13.54
N ALA A 194 0.81 10.72 14.33
CA ALA A 194 0.91 9.61 15.26
C ALA A 194 -0.20 9.66 16.32
N GLY A 195 -0.64 8.49 16.78
CA GLY A 195 -1.73 8.39 17.74
C GLY A 195 -2.41 7.03 17.78
N GLU A 196 -3.55 7.00 18.46
CA GLU A 196 -4.43 5.83 18.48
C GLU A 196 -5.64 6.05 17.60
N TYR A 197 -6.00 4.99 16.89
CA TYR A 197 -7.02 5.01 15.87
C TYR A 197 -7.92 3.80 15.94
N VAL A 198 -9.05 3.90 15.28
CA VAL A 198 -10.00 2.82 15.07
C VAL A 198 -10.33 2.70 13.59
N ALA A 199 -10.05 1.56 12.99
CA ALA A 199 -10.60 1.22 11.68
C ALA A 199 -12.03 0.74 11.87
N LYS A 200 -13.01 1.31 11.15
CA LYS A 200 -14.44 0.90 11.18
C LYS A 200 -14.92 0.46 9.81
N GLY A 201 -15.60 -0.68 9.74
CA GLY A 201 -16.07 -1.26 8.48
C GLY A 201 -16.91 -2.52 8.69
N ASN A 202 -17.20 -3.29 7.63
CA ASN A 202 -17.88 -4.59 7.81
C ASN A 202 -16.89 -5.73 8.09
N SER A 203 -15.66 -5.59 7.58
CA SER A 203 -14.52 -6.48 7.82
C SER A 203 -13.30 -5.61 7.61
N VAL A 204 -12.61 -5.24 8.68
CA VAL A 204 -11.44 -4.36 8.58
C VAL A 204 -10.16 -5.17 8.63
N ILE A 205 -9.20 -4.79 7.81
CA ILE A 205 -7.82 -5.30 7.87
C ILE A 205 -6.91 -4.09 8.08
N VAL A 206 -6.02 -4.20 9.05
CA VAL A 206 -5.04 -3.18 9.45
C VAL A 206 -3.66 -3.83 9.37
N ASN A 207 -2.76 -3.28 8.57
CA ASN A 207 -1.36 -3.69 8.48
C ASN A 207 -0.48 -2.50 8.84
N ILE A 208 0.43 -2.66 9.81
CA ILE A 208 1.37 -1.61 10.21
C ILE A 208 2.78 -2.09 9.92
N GLU A 209 3.57 -1.21 9.29
CA GLU A 209 4.93 -1.47 8.87
C GLU A 209 5.88 -0.36 9.38
N ALA A 210 7.11 -0.74 9.72
CA ALA A 210 8.14 0.19 10.16
C ALA A 210 8.78 0.95 8.99
N ASP A 211 8.80 0.33 7.81
CA ASP A 211 9.21 0.92 6.55
C ASP A 211 8.48 0.21 5.38
N LEU A 212 8.67 0.70 4.16
CA LEU A 212 8.09 0.11 2.94
C LEU A 212 9.01 -0.96 2.32
N THR A 213 10.03 -1.43 3.05
CA THR A 213 10.90 -2.49 2.55
C THR A 213 10.19 -3.84 2.68
N ASP A 214 10.50 -4.74 1.74
CA ASP A 214 9.95 -6.11 1.75
C ASP A 214 10.71 -7.04 2.71
N ASP A 215 11.12 -6.51 3.86
CA ASP A 215 11.69 -7.31 4.94
C ASP A 215 10.56 -7.74 5.88
N SER A 216 10.54 -9.03 6.26
CA SER A 216 9.64 -9.50 7.32
C SER A 216 9.83 -8.74 8.63
N ASP A 217 11.03 -8.18 8.84
CA ASP A 217 11.36 -7.36 10.00
C ASP A 217 10.66 -5.98 9.98
N ALA A 218 10.16 -5.53 8.82
CA ALA A 218 9.40 -4.30 8.68
C ALA A 218 7.93 -4.47 9.06
N ASN A 219 7.35 -5.67 8.94
CA ASN A 219 5.96 -5.91 9.29
C ASN A 219 5.80 -5.94 10.82
N LEU A 220 5.16 -4.92 11.38
CA LEU A 220 4.89 -4.87 12.82
C LEU A 220 3.69 -5.75 13.16
N GLY A 221 2.73 -5.89 12.24
CA GLY A 221 1.74 -6.96 12.25
C GLY A 221 0.51 -6.67 11.39
N ILE A 222 -0.34 -7.68 11.27
CA ILE A 222 -1.64 -7.60 10.60
C ILE A 222 -2.76 -7.98 11.57
N TRP A 223 -3.82 -7.18 11.60
CA TRP A 223 -5.05 -7.49 12.32
C TRP A 223 -6.27 -7.44 11.43
N GLY A 224 -7.07 -8.50 11.50
CA GLY A 224 -8.42 -8.55 10.95
C GLY A 224 -9.43 -8.49 12.08
N SER A 225 -10.47 -7.68 11.94
CA SER A 225 -11.57 -7.66 12.89
C SER A 225 -12.90 -7.47 12.19
N ASN A 226 -13.94 -8.08 12.76
CA ASN A 226 -15.30 -7.76 12.40
C ASN A 226 -15.63 -6.39 13.00
N LYS A 227 -16.24 -5.51 12.21
CA LYS A 227 -16.73 -4.18 12.64
C LYS A 227 -15.66 -3.13 12.94
N CYS A 228 -14.76 -3.39 13.88
CA CYS A 228 -13.73 -2.42 14.22
C CYS A 228 -12.43 -3.04 14.78
N ALA A 229 -11.31 -2.37 14.52
CA ALA A 229 -9.99 -2.69 15.08
C ALA A 229 -9.38 -1.42 15.69
N VAL A 230 -8.91 -1.50 16.93
CA VAL A 230 -8.22 -0.40 17.62
C VAL A 230 -6.73 -0.63 17.50
N PHE A 231 -5.98 0.38 17.07
CA PHE A 231 -4.54 0.26 16.88
C PHE A 231 -3.82 1.57 17.21
N LYS A 232 -2.51 1.47 17.46
CA LYS A 232 -1.63 2.62 17.67
C LYS A 232 -0.59 2.69 16.56
N VAL A 233 -0.29 3.91 16.12
CA VAL A 233 0.78 4.22 15.17
C VAL A 233 1.71 5.30 15.72
N GLU A 234 2.98 5.22 15.32
CA GLU A 234 4.06 6.13 15.70
C GLU A 234 4.67 6.81 14.47
N ASP A 235 5.29 7.98 14.65
CA ASP A 235 5.87 8.76 13.55
C ASP A 235 6.87 7.91 12.76
N GLY A 236 6.78 7.98 11.42
CA GLY A 236 7.63 7.22 10.50
C GLY A 236 7.10 5.83 10.13
N GLN A 237 6.08 5.31 10.83
CA GLN A 237 5.42 4.07 10.44
C GLN A 237 4.51 4.25 9.22
N TYR A 238 4.17 3.12 8.60
CA TYR A 238 3.22 3.03 7.51
C TYR A 238 2.01 2.25 7.98
N ILE A 239 0.82 2.77 7.71
CA ILE A 239 -0.43 2.09 7.99
C ILE A 239 -1.17 1.84 6.69
N GLN A 240 -1.60 0.60 6.49
CA GLN A 240 -2.50 0.22 5.43
C GLN A 240 -3.80 -0.30 6.04
N THR A 241 -4.93 0.25 5.59
CA THR A 241 -6.25 -0.27 5.92
C THR A 241 -7.04 -0.67 4.69
N THR A 242 -7.76 -1.79 4.80
CA THR A 242 -8.66 -2.30 3.76
C THR A 242 -10.05 -2.47 4.35
N SER A 243 -11.07 -2.09 3.57
CA SER A 243 -12.48 -2.27 3.90
C SER A 243 -12.94 -1.61 5.21
N GLY A 244 -12.26 -0.53 5.62
CA GLY A 244 -12.68 0.34 6.71
C GLY A 244 -11.90 1.65 6.78
N ASP A 245 -12.63 2.73 7.04
CA ASP A 245 -12.07 4.06 7.26
C ASP A 245 -11.48 4.15 8.67
N ILE A 246 -10.47 5.01 8.84
CA ILE A 246 -9.69 5.16 10.06
C ILE A 246 -10.12 6.43 10.79
N TYR A 247 -10.53 6.27 12.04
CA TYR A 247 -10.97 7.36 12.91
C TYR A 247 -9.94 7.57 14.01
N PRO A 248 -9.50 8.81 14.29
CA PRO A 248 -8.87 9.12 15.57
C PRO A 248 -9.73 8.59 16.71
N ILE A 249 -9.14 7.95 17.72
CA ILE A 249 -9.89 7.25 18.76
C ILE A 249 -10.89 8.17 19.49
N GLU A 250 -10.60 9.45 19.63
CA GLU A 250 -11.49 10.43 20.24
C GLU A 250 -12.80 10.64 19.46
N LEU A 251 -12.84 10.27 18.18
CA LEU A 251 -14.03 10.32 17.33
C LEU A 251 -14.85 9.03 17.36
N THR A 252 -14.47 8.03 18.17
CA THR A 252 -15.15 6.72 18.22
C THR A 252 -15.93 6.46 19.51
N GLU A 253 -16.48 7.52 20.11
CA GLU A 253 -17.39 7.37 21.25
C GLU A 253 -18.65 6.56 20.92
N ASP A 254 -19.01 6.45 19.63
CA ASP A 254 -20.11 5.61 19.15
C ASP A 254 -19.93 4.12 19.45
N LEU A 255 -18.69 3.67 19.72
CA LEU A 255 -18.41 2.29 20.15
C LEU A 255 -18.70 2.03 21.63
N LYS A 256 -18.98 3.08 22.43
CA LYS A 256 -19.44 2.91 23.81
C LYS A 256 -20.83 2.28 23.79
N ALA A 257 -21.00 1.12 24.41
CA ALA A 257 -22.29 0.44 24.42
C ALA A 257 -23.29 1.19 25.32
N ALA A 258 -24.32 1.80 24.72
CA ALA A 258 -25.37 2.53 25.45
C ALA A 258 -26.18 1.64 26.40
N ASP A 259 -26.32 0.35 26.07
CA ASP A 259 -26.99 -0.69 26.87
C ASP A 259 -26.01 -1.52 27.71
N GLY A 260 -24.71 -1.20 27.68
CA GLY A 260 -23.66 -1.97 28.34
C GLY A 260 -23.34 -3.32 27.69
N ILE A 261 -23.82 -3.56 26.45
CA ILE A 261 -23.59 -4.79 25.69
C ILE A 261 -22.59 -4.53 24.56
N TYR A 262 -21.40 -5.11 24.69
CA TYR A 262 -20.32 -5.02 23.69
C TYR A 262 -20.39 -6.24 22.77
N LYS A 263 -20.53 -6.02 21.46
CA LYS A 263 -20.64 -7.09 20.45
C LYS A 263 -19.31 -7.29 19.71
N ASP A 264 -19.31 -8.08 18.64
CA ASP A 264 -18.17 -8.23 17.73
C ASP A 264 -17.46 -6.90 17.42
N GLY A 265 -16.15 -6.87 17.67
CA GLY A 265 -15.31 -5.69 17.52
C GLY A 265 -14.18 -5.62 18.55
N MET A 266 -13.27 -4.68 18.35
CA MET A 266 -12.17 -4.38 19.28
C MET A 266 -12.48 -3.11 20.08
N TYR A 267 -12.19 -3.14 21.38
CA TYR A 267 -12.49 -2.07 22.32
C TYR A 267 -11.26 -1.73 23.16
N LYS A 268 -11.11 -0.45 23.52
CA LYS A 268 -10.11 0.01 24.46
C LYS A 268 -10.74 0.14 25.84
N VAL A 269 -10.17 -0.55 26.83
CA VAL A 269 -10.63 -0.52 28.21
C VAL A 269 -10.21 0.82 28.83
N GLY A 270 -11.19 1.52 29.41
CA GLY A 270 -11.07 2.90 29.88
C GLY A 270 -11.67 3.96 28.96
N PHE A 271 -11.79 3.65 27.67
CA PHE A 271 -12.37 4.57 26.69
C PHE A 271 -13.67 4.04 26.09
N HIS A 272 -13.63 2.91 25.38
CA HIS A 272 -14.84 2.30 24.79
C HIS A 272 -15.61 1.49 25.84
N MET A 273 -14.89 0.72 26.67
CA MET A 273 -15.47 -0.14 27.70
C MET A 273 -14.85 0.14 29.06
N PRO A 274 -15.61 0.16 30.18
CA PRO A 274 -15.02 0.32 31.51
C PRO A 274 -14.19 -0.90 31.92
N ALA A 275 -13.22 -0.72 32.82
CA ALA A 275 -12.56 -1.85 33.47
C ALA A 275 -13.53 -2.60 34.38
N GLY A 276 -13.39 -3.92 34.50
CA GLY A 276 -14.25 -4.75 35.34
C GLY A 276 -14.33 -6.20 34.89
N THR A 277 -15.24 -6.93 35.52
CA THR A 277 -15.54 -8.33 35.18
C THR A 277 -16.75 -8.38 34.26
N TYR A 278 -16.59 -9.06 33.13
CA TYR A 278 -17.59 -9.19 32.09
C TYR A 278 -18.06 -10.62 31.99
N LYS A 279 -19.34 -10.79 31.67
CA LYS A 279 -19.88 -12.03 31.17
C LYS A 279 -19.83 -12.04 29.65
N LEU A 280 -19.08 -12.97 29.07
CA LEU A 280 -19.12 -13.29 27.65
C LEU A 280 -20.22 -14.33 27.41
N GLN A 281 -21.15 -14.04 26.51
CA GLN A 281 -22.21 -14.94 26.09
C GLN A 281 -22.12 -15.18 24.58
N ALA A 282 -22.10 -16.44 24.16
CA ALA A 282 -22.14 -16.82 22.76
C ALA A 282 -23.52 -16.53 22.16
N ASP A 283 -23.54 -15.82 21.03
CA ASP A 283 -24.75 -15.64 20.21
C ASP A 283 -24.87 -16.76 19.15
N VAL A 284 -23.78 -17.50 18.89
CA VAL A 284 -23.68 -18.71 18.06
C VAL A 284 -23.13 -19.89 18.88
N ASP A 285 -22.44 -20.86 18.25
CA ASP A 285 -21.89 -22.04 18.92
C ASP A 285 -20.79 -21.70 19.95
N THR A 286 -19.92 -20.74 19.63
CA THR A 286 -18.79 -20.31 20.47
C THR A 286 -18.63 -18.79 20.41
N ALA A 287 -18.17 -18.20 21.51
CA ALA A 287 -17.68 -16.82 21.52
C ALA A 287 -16.27 -16.74 22.11
N TYR A 288 -15.53 -15.74 21.66
CA TYR A 288 -14.17 -15.45 22.10
C TYR A 288 -14.07 -14.04 22.66
N ALA A 289 -13.31 -13.90 23.74
CA ALA A 289 -12.73 -12.64 24.16
C ALA A 289 -11.20 -12.77 24.16
N GLU A 290 -10.53 -12.00 23.32
CA GLU A 290 -9.06 -11.93 23.27
C GLU A 290 -8.61 -10.63 23.94
N ILE A 291 -7.73 -10.74 24.93
CA ILE A 291 -7.27 -9.62 25.75
C ILE A 291 -5.81 -9.34 25.41
N TYR A 292 -5.50 -8.08 25.15
CA TYR A 292 -4.17 -7.59 24.84
C TYR A 292 -3.76 -6.48 25.80
N ASN A 293 -2.48 -6.44 26.19
CA ASN A 293 -1.93 -5.33 26.96
C ASN A 293 -1.48 -4.17 26.07
N GLU A 294 -1.30 -4.42 24.78
CA GLU A 294 -0.83 -3.47 23.77
C GLU A 294 -1.72 -3.57 22.53
N ASN A 295 -1.87 -2.47 21.79
CA ASN A 295 -2.69 -2.41 20.57
C ASN A 295 -1.85 -2.21 19.30
N THR A 296 -0.70 -2.86 19.22
CA THR A 296 0.06 -2.97 17.97
C THR A 296 -0.32 -4.27 17.27
N PRO A 297 -0.73 -4.24 15.98
CA PRO A 297 -0.87 -5.45 15.18
C PRO A 297 0.26 -6.43 15.43
N GLY A 298 -0.06 -7.72 15.53
CA GLY A 298 0.96 -8.75 15.85
C GLY A 298 1.35 -8.88 17.33
N ALA A 299 0.85 -8.02 18.22
CA ALA A 299 1.11 -8.13 19.66
C ALA A 299 0.64 -9.48 20.24
N ASP A 300 1.39 -9.97 21.23
CA ASP A 300 1.03 -11.16 21.99
C ASP A 300 -0.24 -10.93 22.80
N ARG A 301 -1.13 -11.92 22.75
CA ARG A 301 -2.34 -11.97 23.58
C ARG A 301 -1.94 -12.23 25.02
N GLU A 302 -2.49 -11.47 25.94
CA GLU A 302 -2.41 -11.76 27.37
C GLU A 302 -3.26 -12.99 27.71
N GLU A 303 -4.50 -13.00 27.22
CA GLU A 303 -5.46 -14.05 27.55
C GLU A 303 -6.46 -14.26 26.40
N VAL A 304 -6.90 -15.51 26.23
CA VAL A 304 -7.99 -15.88 25.33
C VAL A 304 -9.03 -16.65 26.12
N ILE A 305 -10.27 -16.16 26.06
CA ILE A 305 -11.41 -16.73 26.76
C ILE A 305 -12.36 -17.30 25.73
N THR A 306 -12.73 -18.56 25.90
CA THR A 306 -13.75 -19.23 25.07
C THR A 306 -15.01 -19.46 25.91
N ALA A 307 -16.17 -19.09 25.37
CA ALA A 307 -17.48 -19.27 25.99
C ALA A 307 -18.36 -20.26 25.22
N GLU A 308 -18.85 -21.28 25.93
CA GLU A 308 -19.81 -22.30 25.46
C GLU A 308 -20.77 -22.69 26.62
N PRO A 309 -21.95 -22.06 26.78
CA PRO A 309 -22.46 -20.89 26.06
C PRO A 309 -22.05 -19.55 26.71
N GLU A 310 -21.55 -19.55 27.96
CA GLU A 310 -21.11 -18.34 28.65
C GLU A 310 -19.86 -18.58 29.50
N GLN A 311 -19.07 -17.52 29.70
CA GLN A 311 -17.88 -17.50 30.54
C GLN A 311 -17.65 -16.09 31.09
N THR A 312 -16.87 -15.94 32.15
CA THR A 312 -16.47 -14.62 32.66
C THR A 312 -15.01 -14.30 32.35
N PHE A 313 -14.71 -13.02 32.13
CA PHE A 313 -13.36 -12.51 32.00
C PHE A 313 -13.21 -11.16 32.70
N THR A 314 -11.99 -10.77 33.06
CA THR A 314 -11.74 -9.50 33.75
C THR A 314 -10.72 -8.68 32.99
N VAL A 315 -11.00 -7.39 32.82
CA VAL A 315 -10.16 -6.46 32.09
C VAL A 315 -9.83 -5.23 32.92
N LYS A 316 -8.65 -4.69 32.68
CA LYS A 316 -8.05 -3.56 33.39
C LYS A 316 -7.92 -2.37 32.45
N GLU A 317 -7.91 -1.18 33.05
CA GLU A 317 -7.66 0.08 32.36
C GLU A 317 -6.44 -0.02 31.42
N GLY A 318 -6.58 0.44 30.18
CA GLY A 318 -5.52 0.43 29.17
C GLY A 318 -5.37 -0.86 28.38
N GLN A 319 -6.07 -1.95 28.74
CA GLN A 319 -6.11 -3.16 27.93
C GLN A 319 -7.00 -3.00 26.70
N TYR A 320 -6.87 -3.93 25.76
CA TYR A 320 -7.69 -4.02 24.56
C TYR A 320 -8.38 -5.36 24.48
N VAL A 321 -9.63 -5.36 24.04
CA VAL A 321 -10.47 -6.56 24.01
C VAL A 321 -11.07 -6.72 22.63
N ILE A 322 -10.83 -7.87 22.00
CA ILE A 322 -11.59 -8.31 20.83
C ILE A 322 -12.70 -9.24 21.31
N VAL A 323 -13.95 -8.90 20.98
CA VAL A 323 -15.10 -9.80 21.12
C VAL A 323 -15.41 -10.38 19.75
N THR A 324 -15.70 -11.69 19.68
CA THR A 324 -16.10 -12.35 18.43
C THR A 324 -17.11 -13.47 18.69
N GLY A 325 -18.16 -13.56 17.87
CA GLY A 325 -19.17 -14.61 17.94
C GLY A 325 -20.17 -14.46 19.09
N GLY A 326 -20.23 -13.28 19.72
CA GLY A 326 -21.07 -13.09 20.89
C GLY A 326 -21.07 -11.67 21.45
N ARG A 327 -21.40 -11.59 22.74
CA ARG A 327 -21.56 -10.33 23.45
C ARG A 327 -20.98 -10.37 24.86
N ALA A 328 -20.32 -9.30 25.26
CA ALA A 328 -19.82 -9.08 26.61
C ALA A 328 -20.70 -8.07 27.36
N THR A 329 -21.04 -8.37 28.61
CA THR A 329 -21.83 -7.48 29.49
C THR A 329 -21.15 -7.36 30.84
N LEU A 330 -20.98 -6.12 31.33
CA LEU A 330 -20.38 -5.85 32.64
C LEU A 330 -21.25 -6.46 33.76
N GLN A 331 -20.61 -7.09 34.75
CA GLN A 331 -21.27 -7.67 35.93
C GLN A 331 -21.30 -6.74 37.13
#